data_AF-A0AAD6ZV45-F1
#
_entry.id   AF-A0AAD6ZV45-F1
#
_cell.length_a   1.000
_cell.length_b   1.000
_cell.length_c   1.000
_cell.angle_alpha   90.00
_cell.angle_beta   90.00
_cell.angle_gamma   90.00
#
_symmetry.space_group_name_H-M   'P 1'
#
loop_
_entity.id
_entity.type
_entity.pdbx_description
1 polymer ?
#
loop_
_entity_poly.entity_id
_entity_poly.type
_entity_poly.pdbx_seq_one_letter_code
_entity_poly.pdbx_strand_id
1 'polypeptide(L)'
;MEAESFTFPDNLPALPLTGQPWPANVLTGQQVLNNAYIRARQALHQEDTDSLRYKLLSSNIIDNLIPVLEGLEAEVPRPWIDQCARILGPLVYELEVSAHAAEGVERENIVLLEPVTQKNTGKRGRPRKHIDSQYLVEASSSNRNIKQGALAAALGIHRHTLRKRLRELGLQQRFDNIDDDELDTITRQYKAKKPTSGLRYLRGHFRRYGLRLFEAILQSSADGIKFLVPTTCGTVTGITSLSGGGL
;
A
#
# COMPACT_ATOMS: atom_id res chain seq x y z
N MET A 1 -5.32 -6.04 -39.60
CA MET A 1 -6.46 -6.32 -38.70
C MET A 1 -6.72 -5.03 -37.97
N GLU A 2 -7.64 -4.23 -38.49
CA GLU A 2 -8.03 -2.97 -37.84
C GLU A 2 -8.86 -3.36 -36.60
N ALA A 3 -8.40 -2.97 -35.42
CA ALA A 3 -9.15 -3.19 -34.19
C ALA A 3 -10.41 -2.34 -34.25
N GLU A 4 -11.57 -2.96 -34.41
CA GLU A 4 -12.84 -2.28 -34.23
C GLU A 4 -12.87 -1.73 -32.80
N SER A 5 -12.80 -0.40 -32.68
CA SER A 5 -12.88 0.27 -31.38
C SER A 5 -14.25 0.02 -30.78
N PHE A 6 -14.34 -0.88 -29.81
CA PHE A 6 -15.59 -1.22 -29.16
C PHE A 6 -16.03 -0.06 -28.25
N THR A 7 -17.14 0.59 -28.57
CA THR A 7 -17.66 1.70 -27.76
C THR A 7 -18.48 1.14 -26.59
N PHE A 8 -17.97 1.32 -25.37
CA PHE A 8 -18.65 0.89 -24.16
C PHE A 8 -19.75 1.88 -23.73
N PRO A 9 -20.97 1.41 -23.42
CA PRO A 9 -22.04 2.27 -22.91
C PRO A 9 -21.67 2.85 -21.53
N ASP A 10 -22.30 3.95 -21.14
CA ASP A 10 -21.97 4.61 -19.87
C ASP A 10 -22.31 3.78 -18.63
N ASN A 11 -23.39 3.00 -18.72
CA ASN A 11 -23.89 2.16 -17.66
C ASN A 11 -24.36 0.81 -18.22
N LEU A 12 -24.49 -0.18 -17.35
CA LEU A 12 -25.19 -1.41 -17.68
C LEU A 12 -26.68 -1.12 -17.97
N PRO A 13 -27.35 -1.97 -18.77
CA PRO A 13 -28.76 -1.79 -19.10
C PRO A 13 -29.62 -1.72 -17.84
N ALA A 14 -30.55 -0.78 -17.80
CA ALA A 14 -31.52 -0.69 -16.71
C ALA A 14 -32.39 -1.95 -16.65
N LEU A 15 -32.85 -2.33 -15.45
CA LEU A 15 -33.78 -3.44 -15.29
C LEU A 15 -35.06 -3.17 -16.11
N PRO A 16 -35.65 -4.21 -16.72
CA PRO A 16 -36.88 -4.05 -17.46
C PRO A 16 -38.01 -3.59 -16.54
N LEU A 17 -38.89 -2.72 -17.05
CA LEU A 17 -40.06 -2.25 -16.32
C LEU A 17 -41.08 -3.39 -16.23
N THR A 18 -41.11 -4.07 -15.11
CA THR A 18 -42.24 -4.92 -14.71
C THR A 18 -43.23 -4.01 -13.98
N GLY A 19 -44.53 -4.20 -14.19
CA GLY A 19 -45.57 -3.41 -13.50
C GLY A 19 -45.58 -3.56 -11.96
N GLN A 20 -44.61 -4.28 -11.39
CA GLN A 20 -44.37 -4.51 -9.97
C GLN A 20 -42.93 -4.11 -9.61
N PRO A 21 -42.69 -3.60 -8.39
CA PRO A 21 -41.34 -3.26 -7.97
C PRO A 21 -40.46 -4.51 -7.86
N TRP A 22 -39.22 -4.42 -8.31
CA TRP A 22 -38.22 -5.48 -8.16
C TRP A 22 -37.90 -5.75 -6.69
N PRO A 23 -37.65 -7.02 -6.31
CA PRO A 23 -37.26 -7.35 -4.95
C PRO A 23 -35.85 -6.81 -4.63
N ALA A 24 -35.58 -6.60 -3.34
CA ALA A 24 -34.40 -5.86 -2.88
C ALA A 24 -33.06 -6.52 -3.23
N ASN A 25 -33.03 -7.85 -3.28
CA ASN A 25 -31.90 -8.66 -3.76
C ASN A 25 -31.54 -8.34 -5.22
N VAL A 26 -32.52 -8.24 -6.12
CA VAL A 26 -32.29 -7.90 -7.54
C VAL A 26 -31.72 -6.50 -7.68
N LEU A 27 -32.28 -5.53 -6.97
CA LEU A 27 -31.79 -4.16 -6.97
C LEU A 27 -30.35 -4.07 -6.45
N THR A 28 -30.05 -4.80 -5.37
CA THR A 28 -28.70 -4.85 -4.79
C THR A 28 -27.72 -5.52 -5.77
N GLY A 29 -28.10 -6.63 -6.40
CA GLY A 29 -27.28 -7.32 -7.40
C GLY A 29 -26.98 -6.44 -8.61
N GLN A 30 -27.99 -5.74 -9.13
CA GLN A 30 -27.82 -4.77 -10.21
C GLN A 30 -26.86 -3.63 -9.82
N GLN A 31 -26.98 -3.09 -8.60
CA GLN A 31 -26.06 -2.06 -8.11
C GLN A 31 -24.62 -2.56 -8.02
N VAL A 32 -24.40 -3.77 -7.51
CA VAL A 32 -23.06 -4.39 -7.44
C VAL A 32 -22.47 -4.53 -8.84
N LEU A 33 -23.24 -5.05 -9.80
CA LEU A 33 -22.84 -5.19 -11.20
C LEU A 33 -22.47 -3.83 -11.82
N ASN A 34 -23.33 -2.83 -11.66
CA ASN A 34 -23.11 -1.52 -12.27
C ASN A 34 -21.90 -0.79 -11.66
N ASN A 35 -21.73 -0.87 -10.34
CA ASN A 35 -20.57 -0.28 -9.67
C ASN A 35 -19.26 -0.92 -10.12
N ALA A 36 -19.22 -2.24 -10.27
CA ALA A 36 -18.04 -2.94 -10.75
C ALA A 36 -17.74 -2.60 -12.24
N TYR A 37 -18.78 -2.56 -13.07
CA TYR A 37 -18.69 -2.13 -14.47
C TYR A 37 -18.11 -0.72 -14.61
N ILE A 38 -18.66 0.26 -13.87
CA ILE A 38 -18.20 1.65 -13.92
C ILE A 38 -16.74 1.74 -13.49
N ARG A 39 -16.33 1.04 -12.43
CA ARG A 39 -14.93 1.04 -11.96
C ARG A 39 -13.97 0.47 -13.00
N ALA A 40 -14.34 -0.65 -13.62
CA ALA A 40 -13.56 -1.27 -14.68
C ALA A 40 -13.43 -0.36 -15.90
N ARG A 41 -14.53 0.25 -16.34
CA ARG A 41 -14.54 1.22 -17.44
C ARG A 41 -13.70 2.46 -17.14
N GLN A 42 -13.82 3.01 -15.93
CA GLN A 42 -13.00 4.15 -15.49
C GLN A 42 -11.52 3.81 -15.49
N ALA A 43 -11.13 2.59 -15.08
CA ALA A 43 -9.75 2.15 -15.13
C ALA A 43 -9.21 2.06 -16.58
N LEU A 44 -10.03 1.64 -17.54
CA LEU A 44 -9.63 1.64 -18.95
C LEU A 44 -9.40 3.04 -19.54
N HIS A 45 -10.07 4.06 -19.02
CA HIS A 45 -9.87 5.45 -19.45
C HIS A 45 -8.67 6.13 -18.76
N GLN A 46 -8.08 5.51 -17.74
CA GLN A 46 -6.92 6.03 -17.03
C GLN A 46 -5.62 5.56 -17.70
N GLU A 47 -4.88 6.48 -18.32
CA GLU A 47 -3.63 6.21 -19.05
C GLU A 47 -2.50 5.63 -18.17
N ASP A 48 -2.54 5.86 -16.86
CA ASP A 48 -1.47 5.49 -15.90
C ASP A 48 -1.77 4.24 -15.05
N THR A 49 -2.68 3.37 -15.47
CA THR A 49 -3.07 2.22 -14.64
C THR A 49 -2.05 1.07 -14.74
N ASP A 50 -1.69 0.49 -13.60
CA ASP A 50 -0.76 -0.64 -13.50
C ASP A 50 -1.37 -1.97 -13.98
N SER A 51 -0.55 -2.85 -14.55
CA SER A 51 -1.03 -4.13 -15.11
C SER A 51 -1.77 -5.00 -14.08
N LEU A 52 -1.29 -4.99 -12.83
CA LEU A 52 -1.90 -5.75 -11.73
C LEU A 52 -3.35 -5.33 -11.47
N ARG A 53 -3.66 -4.04 -11.57
CA ARG A 53 -5.01 -3.54 -11.34
C ARG A 53 -5.97 -3.95 -12.44
N TYR A 54 -5.54 -3.97 -13.71
CA TYR A 54 -6.36 -4.51 -14.80
C TYR A 54 -6.67 -6.00 -14.59
N LYS A 55 -5.68 -6.80 -14.20
CA LYS A 55 -5.86 -8.24 -13.88
C LYS A 55 -6.79 -8.47 -12.69
N LEU A 56 -6.68 -7.65 -11.65
CA LEU A 56 -7.56 -7.73 -10.49
C LEU A 56 -9.00 -7.42 -10.89
N LEU A 57 -9.22 -6.43 -11.76
CA LEU A 57 -10.55 -6.05 -12.25
C LEU A 57 -11.14 -7.13 -13.16
N SER A 58 -10.35 -7.72 -14.07
CA SER A 58 -10.83 -8.82 -14.91
C SER A 58 -11.22 -10.05 -14.09
N SER A 59 -10.37 -10.46 -13.13
CA SER A 59 -10.70 -11.53 -12.17
C SER A 59 -11.91 -11.18 -11.31
N ASN A 60 -12.04 -9.92 -10.86
CA ASN A 60 -13.21 -9.52 -10.09
C ASN A 60 -14.52 -9.72 -10.88
N ILE A 61 -14.52 -9.37 -12.17
CA ILE A 61 -15.68 -9.55 -13.05
C ILE A 61 -15.98 -11.04 -13.22
N ILE A 62 -14.97 -11.86 -13.55
CA ILE A 62 -15.15 -13.30 -13.78
C ILE A 62 -15.61 -14.01 -12.49
N ASP A 63 -14.91 -13.79 -11.38
CA ASP A 63 -15.08 -14.57 -10.16
C ASP A 63 -16.25 -14.09 -9.29
N ASN A 64 -16.62 -12.81 -9.35
CA ASN A 64 -17.68 -12.25 -8.49
C ASN A 64 -18.94 -11.85 -9.26
N LEU A 65 -18.82 -11.30 -10.48
CA LEU A 65 -20.00 -10.79 -11.18
C LEU A 65 -20.75 -11.88 -11.95
N ILE A 66 -20.07 -12.88 -12.49
CA ILE A 66 -20.72 -14.00 -13.17
C ILE A 66 -21.64 -14.77 -12.20
N PRO A 67 -21.20 -15.17 -10.99
CA PRO A 67 -22.10 -15.83 -10.03
C PRO A 67 -23.29 -14.96 -9.61
N VAL A 68 -23.12 -13.64 -9.53
CA VAL A 68 -24.23 -12.71 -9.25
C VAL A 68 -25.23 -12.69 -10.41
N LEU A 69 -24.78 -12.69 -11.65
CA LEU A 69 -25.67 -12.77 -12.82
C LEU A 69 -26.41 -14.10 -12.89
N GLU A 70 -25.73 -15.21 -12.60
CA GLU A 70 -26.35 -16.54 -12.53
C GLU A 70 -27.42 -16.59 -11.43
N GLY A 71 -27.14 -16.01 -10.26
CA GLY A 71 -28.12 -15.90 -9.17
C GLY A 71 -29.34 -15.06 -9.53
N LEU A 72 -29.20 -14.08 -10.43
CA LEU A 72 -30.29 -13.24 -10.92
C LEU A 72 -31.12 -13.89 -12.04
N GLU A 73 -30.65 -14.99 -12.67
CA GLU A 73 -31.37 -15.67 -13.76
C GLU A 73 -32.75 -16.17 -13.35
N ALA A 74 -32.93 -16.52 -12.09
CA ALA A 74 -34.21 -16.98 -11.58
C ALA A 74 -35.29 -15.87 -11.52
N GLU A 75 -34.88 -14.61 -11.38
CA GLU A 75 -35.79 -13.50 -11.10
C GLU A 75 -35.90 -12.50 -12.25
N VAL A 76 -34.88 -12.40 -13.12
CA VAL A 76 -34.79 -11.36 -14.17
C VAL A 76 -34.93 -11.98 -15.58
N PRO A 77 -35.55 -11.28 -16.56
CA PRO A 77 -35.68 -11.81 -17.93
C PRO A 77 -34.33 -12.10 -18.59
N ARG A 78 -34.21 -13.28 -19.21
CA ARG A 78 -33.02 -13.72 -19.96
C ARG A 78 -32.46 -12.69 -20.96
N PRO A 79 -33.29 -11.96 -21.75
CA PRO A 79 -32.75 -10.98 -22.68
C PRO A 79 -31.92 -9.86 -22.02
N TRP A 80 -32.24 -9.50 -20.77
CA TRP A 80 -31.48 -8.51 -20.02
C TRP A 80 -30.12 -9.08 -19.57
N ILE A 81 -30.09 -10.34 -19.14
CA ILE A 81 -28.85 -11.04 -18.74
C ILE A 81 -27.92 -11.20 -19.95
N ASP A 82 -28.47 -11.58 -21.11
CA ASP A 82 -27.71 -11.68 -22.36
C ASP A 82 -27.09 -10.34 -22.76
N GLN A 83 -27.81 -9.23 -22.57
CA GLN A 83 -27.27 -7.89 -22.82
C GLN A 83 -26.13 -7.54 -21.85
N CYS A 84 -26.28 -7.85 -20.56
CA CYS A 84 -25.21 -7.67 -19.57
C CYS A 84 -23.97 -8.49 -19.95
N ALA A 85 -24.12 -9.76 -20.31
CA ALA A 85 -23.02 -10.63 -20.72
C ALA A 85 -22.31 -10.10 -21.98
N ARG A 86 -23.07 -9.61 -22.97
CA ARG A 86 -22.53 -9.00 -24.20
C ARG A 86 -21.73 -7.73 -23.94
N ILE A 87 -21.98 -7.02 -22.84
CA ILE A 87 -21.23 -5.82 -22.46
C ILE A 87 -20.00 -6.20 -21.61
N LEU A 88 -20.17 -7.13 -20.66
CA LEU A 88 -19.10 -7.54 -19.75
C LEU A 88 -18.00 -8.34 -20.44
N GLY A 89 -18.33 -9.19 -21.42
CA GLY A 89 -17.34 -9.98 -22.16
C GLY A 89 -16.27 -9.13 -22.83
N PRO A 90 -16.64 -8.18 -23.72
CA PRO A 90 -15.68 -7.26 -24.34
C PRO A 90 -14.93 -6.40 -23.33
N LEU A 91 -15.56 -6.02 -22.20
CA LEU A 91 -14.90 -5.26 -21.15
C LEU A 91 -13.76 -6.06 -20.50
N VAL A 92 -13.99 -7.34 -20.18
CA VAL A 92 -12.97 -8.24 -19.65
C VAL A 92 -11.83 -8.41 -20.66
N TYR A 93 -12.17 -8.62 -21.93
CA TYR A 93 -11.19 -8.73 -23.00
C TYR A 93 -10.29 -7.48 -23.10
N GLU A 94 -10.86 -6.28 -23.11
CA GLU A 94 -10.10 -5.03 -23.16
C GLU A 94 -9.22 -4.82 -21.92
N LEU A 95 -9.69 -5.20 -20.73
CA LEU A 95 -8.88 -5.17 -19.51
C LEU A 95 -7.65 -6.09 -19.63
N GLU A 96 -7.82 -7.30 -20.17
CA GLU A 96 -6.72 -8.25 -20.33
C GLU A 96 -5.71 -7.80 -21.39
N VAL A 97 -6.19 -7.26 -22.52
CA VAL A 97 -5.33 -6.66 -23.55
C VAL A 97 -4.53 -5.50 -22.97
N SER A 98 -5.20 -4.60 -22.24
CA SER A 98 -4.56 -3.46 -21.57
C SER A 98 -3.55 -3.90 -20.51
N ALA A 99 -3.86 -4.94 -19.73
CA ALA A 99 -2.93 -5.52 -18.77
C ALA A 99 -1.66 -6.06 -19.44
N HIS A 100 -1.81 -6.70 -20.59
CA HIS A 100 -0.67 -7.24 -21.34
C HIS A 100 0.19 -6.14 -21.97
N ALA A 101 -0.45 -5.10 -22.51
CA ALA A 101 0.26 -3.92 -23.01
C ALA A 101 1.03 -3.20 -21.89
N ALA A 102 0.42 -3.00 -20.73
CA ALA A 102 1.06 -2.40 -19.57
C ALA A 102 2.24 -3.24 -19.04
N GLU A 103 2.14 -4.57 -19.07
CA GLU A 103 3.25 -5.47 -18.73
C GLU A 103 4.47 -5.32 -19.64
N GLY A 104 4.24 -5.06 -20.93
CA GLY A 104 5.30 -4.77 -21.89
C GLY A 104 6.04 -3.48 -21.52
N VAL A 105 5.29 -2.41 -21.25
CA VAL A 105 5.83 -1.10 -20.88
C VAL A 105 6.58 -1.13 -19.54
N GLU A 106 6.03 -1.83 -18.54
CA GLU A 106 6.69 -1.98 -17.23
C GLU A 106 8.04 -2.69 -17.36
N ARG A 107 8.16 -3.71 -18.22
CA ARG A 107 9.42 -4.43 -18.43
C ARG A 107 10.45 -3.60 -19.20
N GLU A 108 10.02 -2.80 -20.16
CA GLU A 108 10.91 -1.95 -20.96
C GLU A 108 11.46 -0.76 -20.16
N ASN A 109 10.70 -0.23 -19.21
CA ASN A 109 11.12 0.93 -18.40
C ASN A 109 11.96 0.57 -17.15
N ILE A 110 12.25 -0.71 -16.90
CA ILE A 110 13.18 -1.09 -15.83
C ILE A 110 14.61 -0.91 -16.34
N VAL A 111 15.14 0.30 -16.15
CA VAL A 111 16.59 0.54 -16.28
C VAL A 111 17.28 -0.16 -15.13
N LEU A 112 17.80 -1.35 -15.39
CA LEU A 112 18.75 -2.03 -14.52
C LEU A 112 20.05 -1.20 -14.49
N LEU A 113 20.11 -0.23 -13.58
CA LEU A 113 21.35 0.49 -13.30
C LEU A 113 22.39 -0.54 -12.87
N GLU A 114 23.52 -0.60 -13.56
CA GLU A 114 24.69 -1.34 -13.10
C GLU A 114 25.43 -0.49 -12.07
N PRO A 115 25.24 -0.71 -10.76
CA PRO A 115 25.74 0.22 -9.74
C PRO A 115 27.25 0.16 -9.59
N VAL A 116 27.90 -0.87 -10.16
CA VAL A 116 29.35 -1.08 -10.09
C VAL A 116 29.90 -1.35 -11.48
N THR A 117 30.64 -0.40 -12.03
CA THR A 117 31.35 -0.53 -13.30
C THR A 117 32.85 -0.76 -13.06
N GLN A 118 33.48 -1.62 -13.85
CA GLN A 118 34.94 -1.79 -13.83
C GLN A 118 35.55 -0.93 -14.94
N LYS A 119 36.32 0.10 -14.57
CA LYS A 119 37.07 0.89 -15.55
C LYS A 119 38.43 0.27 -15.79
N ASN A 120 38.64 -0.26 -16.99
CA ASN A 120 39.93 -0.79 -17.42
C ASN A 120 40.87 0.37 -17.82
N THR A 121 41.96 0.55 -17.07
CA THR A 121 42.89 1.67 -17.27
C THR A 121 44.09 1.32 -18.18
N GLY A 122 44.13 0.10 -18.74
CA GLY A 122 45.22 -0.41 -19.57
C GLY A 122 46.55 -0.65 -18.81
N LYS A 123 46.62 -0.31 -17.52
CA LYS A 123 47.80 -0.52 -16.67
C LYS A 123 47.78 -1.92 -16.04
N ARG A 124 48.97 -2.50 -15.85
CA ARG A 124 49.13 -3.81 -15.18
C ARG A 124 48.57 -3.75 -13.75
N GLY A 125 47.66 -4.66 -13.41
CA GLY A 125 47.04 -4.77 -12.08
C GLY A 125 45.55 -5.13 -12.14
N ARG A 126 44.92 -5.37 -10.97
CA ARG A 126 43.47 -5.64 -10.87
C ARG A 126 42.68 -4.34 -11.12
N PRO A 127 41.73 -4.31 -12.08
CA PRO A 127 40.90 -3.14 -12.34
C PRO A 127 40.16 -2.66 -11.09
N ARG A 128 40.04 -1.34 -10.93
CA ARG A 128 39.32 -0.76 -9.80
C ARG A 128 37.81 -0.78 -10.10
N LYS A 129 37.03 -1.25 -9.13
CA LYS A 129 35.57 -1.14 -9.14
C LYS A 129 35.17 0.32 -8.86
N HIS A 130 34.43 0.93 -9.77
CA HIS A 130 33.83 2.24 -9.63
C HIS A 130 32.36 2.06 -9.26
N ILE A 131 31.92 2.68 -8.18
CA ILE A 131 30.52 2.63 -7.72
C ILE A 131 29.89 3.95 -8.14
N ASP A 132 28.67 3.91 -8.68
CA ASP A 132 27.93 5.13 -8.95
C ASP A 132 27.59 5.87 -7.64
N SER A 133 27.91 7.17 -7.61
CA SER A 133 27.64 8.04 -6.47
C SER A 133 26.15 8.28 -6.28
N GLN A 134 25.37 8.41 -7.35
CA GLN A 134 23.93 8.66 -7.24
C GLN A 134 23.22 7.45 -6.61
N TYR A 135 23.58 6.24 -7.04
CA TYR A 135 23.12 5.01 -6.40
C TYR A 135 23.45 4.97 -4.91
N LEU A 136 24.68 5.36 -4.51
CA LEU A 136 25.06 5.36 -3.09
C LEU A 136 24.29 6.39 -2.26
N VAL A 137 24.02 7.60 -2.80
CA VAL A 137 23.20 8.62 -2.14
C VAL A 137 21.80 8.04 -1.88
N GLU A 138 21.17 7.51 -2.91
CA GLU A 138 19.81 6.98 -2.83
C GLU A 138 19.71 5.78 -1.88
N ALA A 139 20.64 4.83 -2.00
CA ALA A 139 20.70 3.64 -1.15
C ALA A 139 21.03 3.98 0.32
N SER A 140 21.75 5.08 0.56
CA SER A 140 22.11 5.54 1.91
C SER A 140 21.07 6.43 2.58
N SER A 141 20.03 6.85 1.85
CA SER A 141 18.98 7.72 2.34
C SER A 141 18.32 7.18 3.63
N SER A 142 17.87 8.09 4.48
CA SER A 142 17.24 7.74 5.77
C SER A 142 16.04 6.81 5.59
N ASN A 143 15.30 6.98 4.49
CA ASN A 143 14.06 6.29 4.17
C ASN A 143 14.24 4.81 3.82
N ARG A 144 15.33 4.40 3.14
CA ARG A 144 15.51 3.01 2.69
C ARG A 144 16.03 2.05 3.77
N ASN A 145 16.63 2.58 4.84
CA ASN A 145 17.11 1.84 6.03
C ASN A 145 17.90 0.55 5.72
N ILE A 146 18.76 0.59 4.69
CA ILE A 146 19.56 -0.57 4.27
C ILE A 146 20.81 -0.67 5.17
N LYS A 147 21.04 -1.86 5.75
CA LYS A 147 22.28 -2.14 6.48
C LYS A 147 23.47 -2.12 5.52
N GLN A 148 24.55 -1.46 5.91
CA GLN A 148 25.77 -1.38 5.08
C GLN A 148 26.33 -2.76 4.66
N GLY A 149 26.19 -3.78 5.51
CA GLY A 149 26.61 -5.14 5.17
C GLY A 149 25.78 -5.76 4.05
N ALA A 150 24.46 -5.55 4.07
CA ALA A 150 23.55 -6.01 3.01
C ALA A 150 23.82 -5.24 1.70
N LEU A 151 24.03 -3.92 1.79
CA LEU A 151 24.39 -3.10 0.63
C LEU A 151 25.73 -3.55 0.01
N ALA A 152 26.74 -3.86 0.84
CA ALA A 152 28.03 -4.35 0.36
C ALA A 152 27.90 -5.71 -0.35
N ALA A 153 27.08 -6.62 0.20
CA ALA A 153 26.80 -7.92 -0.41
C ALA A 153 26.08 -7.77 -1.75
N ALA A 154 25.05 -6.91 -1.82
CA ALA A 154 24.30 -6.63 -3.05
C ALA A 154 25.18 -6.04 -4.16
N LEU A 155 26.14 -5.19 -3.80
CA LEU A 155 27.10 -4.57 -4.73
C LEU A 155 28.31 -5.47 -5.06
N GLY A 156 28.46 -6.63 -4.41
CA GLY A 156 29.61 -7.51 -4.60
C GLY A 156 30.95 -6.85 -4.24
N ILE A 157 30.97 -5.98 -3.23
CA ILE A 157 32.15 -5.25 -2.75
C ILE A 157 32.43 -5.52 -1.28
N HIS A 158 33.68 -5.35 -0.88
CA HIS A 158 34.03 -5.49 0.53
C HIS A 158 33.47 -4.33 1.37
N ARG A 159 32.98 -4.62 2.57
CA ARG A 159 32.42 -3.63 3.52
C ARG A 159 33.33 -2.41 3.77
N HIS A 160 34.65 -2.61 3.82
CA HIS A 160 35.59 -1.51 4.01
C HIS A 160 35.68 -0.59 2.78
N THR A 161 35.53 -1.15 1.57
CA THR A 161 35.50 -0.36 0.33
C THR A 161 34.25 0.51 0.30
N LEU A 162 33.08 -0.07 0.61
CA LEU A 162 31.84 0.68 0.73
C LEU A 162 31.95 1.80 1.77
N ARG A 163 32.43 1.49 2.98
CA ARG A 163 32.58 2.47 4.07
C ARG A 163 33.54 3.62 3.71
N LYS A 164 34.62 3.32 2.99
CA LYS A 164 35.54 4.34 2.48
C LYS A 164 34.83 5.27 1.49
N ARG A 165 34.08 4.72 0.53
CA ARG A 165 33.33 5.51 -0.46
C ARG A 165 32.23 6.35 0.17
N LEU A 166 31.46 5.81 1.10
CA LEU A 166 30.46 6.56 1.84
C LEU A 166 31.09 7.71 2.64
N ARG A 167 32.29 7.53 3.20
CA ARG A 167 33.03 8.61 3.87
C ARG A 167 33.49 9.69 2.90
N GLU A 168 34.01 9.32 1.74
CA GLU A 168 34.40 10.27 0.68
C GLU A 168 33.21 11.12 0.20
N LEU A 169 32.00 10.55 0.17
CA LEU A 169 30.77 11.23 -0.21
C LEU A 169 30.05 11.94 0.96
N GLY A 170 30.56 11.85 2.19
CA GLY A 170 29.90 12.41 3.38
C GLY A 170 28.63 11.67 3.84
N LEU A 171 28.29 10.54 3.21
CA LEU A 171 27.07 9.76 3.44
C LEU A 171 27.19 8.80 4.63
N GLN A 172 27.83 9.25 5.71
CA GLN A 172 27.91 8.44 6.91
C GLN A 172 26.54 8.38 7.58
N GLN A 173 26.04 7.17 7.79
CA GLN A 173 24.86 6.94 8.61
C GLN A 173 25.20 7.34 10.05
N ARG A 174 24.85 8.57 10.43
CA ARG A 174 24.88 9.06 11.81
C ARG A 174 23.48 8.92 12.40
N PHE A 175 23.41 8.84 13.72
CA PHE A 175 22.14 9.02 14.41
C PHE A 175 21.74 10.49 14.30
N ASP A 176 20.44 10.73 14.19
CA ASP A 176 19.94 12.10 14.21
C ASP A 176 20.15 12.67 15.60
N ASN A 177 20.63 13.91 15.66
CA ASN A 177 20.78 14.63 16.91
C ASN A 177 19.43 15.25 17.27
N ILE A 178 18.52 14.41 17.78
CA ILE A 178 17.24 14.87 18.32
C ILE A 178 17.45 15.25 19.78
N ASP A 179 16.82 16.33 20.21
CA ASP A 179 16.80 16.71 21.61
C ASP A 179 15.84 15.80 22.40
N ASP A 180 16.14 15.57 23.68
CA ASP A 180 15.34 14.69 24.53
C ASP A 180 13.91 15.24 24.69
N ASP A 181 13.75 16.56 24.76
CA ASP A 181 12.44 17.25 24.86
C ASP A 181 11.60 17.08 23.58
N GLU A 182 12.24 17.14 22.42
CA GLU A 182 11.59 16.94 21.12
C GLU A 182 11.15 15.47 20.97
N LEU A 183 12.00 14.54 21.41
CA LEU A 183 11.69 13.12 21.41
C LEU A 183 10.49 12.79 22.31
N ASP A 184 10.45 13.36 23.51
CA ASP A 184 9.35 13.19 24.46
C ASP A 184 8.06 13.78 23.92
N THR A 185 8.13 14.93 23.24
CA THR A 185 6.96 15.57 22.62
C THR A 185 6.35 14.67 21.55
N ILE A 186 7.17 14.14 20.63
CA ILE A 186 6.69 13.23 19.57
C ILE A 186 6.14 11.93 20.18
N THR A 187 6.83 11.40 21.20
CA THR A 187 6.39 10.18 21.88
C THR A 187 5.03 10.37 22.58
N ARG A 188 4.84 11.50 23.27
CA ARG A 188 3.59 11.85 23.94
C ARG A 188 2.45 12.00 22.93
N GLN A 189 2.68 12.68 21.81
CA GLN A 189 1.70 12.82 20.73
C GLN A 189 1.30 11.46 20.14
N TYR A 190 2.26 10.56 19.92
CA TYR A 190 1.99 9.22 19.40
C TYR A 190 1.17 8.38 20.40
N LYS A 191 1.54 8.41 21.68
CA LYS A 191 0.86 7.68 22.75
C LYS A 191 -0.55 8.21 23.04
N ALA A 192 -0.78 9.53 22.92
CA ALA A 192 -2.11 10.10 23.00
C ALA A 192 -3.06 9.53 21.93
N LYS A 193 -2.54 9.32 20.70
CA LYS A 193 -3.31 8.69 19.62
C LYS A 193 -3.45 7.17 19.78
N LYS A 194 -2.46 6.50 20.37
CA LYS A 194 -2.42 5.03 20.51
C LYS A 194 -1.84 4.60 21.87
N PRO A 195 -2.62 4.62 22.95
CA PRO A 195 -2.10 4.42 24.31
C PRO A 195 -1.52 3.00 24.53
N THR A 196 -2.14 1.99 23.93
CA THR A 196 -1.75 0.57 24.05
C THR A 196 -0.58 0.16 23.17
N SER A 197 -0.05 1.06 22.31
CA SER A 197 1.03 0.71 21.39
C SER A 197 2.36 0.47 22.11
N GLY A 198 2.93 -0.72 21.97
CA GLY A 198 4.27 -1.03 22.51
C GLY A 198 5.42 -0.32 21.77
N LEU A 199 6.63 -0.38 22.35
CA LEU A 199 7.85 0.28 21.85
C LEU A 199 8.16 -0.07 20.38
N ARG A 200 7.84 -1.29 19.95
CA ARG A 200 8.01 -1.74 18.56
C ARG A 200 7.28 -0.83 17.56
N TYR A 201 6.05 -0.41 17.87
CA TYR A 201 5.24 0.43 16.98
C TYR A 201 5.70 1.89 16.99
N LEU A 202 6.14 2.37 18.15
CA LEU A 202 6.72 3.69 18.33
C LEU A 202 8.05 3.81 17.58
N ARG A 203 8.91 2.78 17.62
CA ARG A 203 10.11 2.70 16.76
C ARG A 203 9.76 2.72 15.27
N GLY A 204 8.69 2.03 14.88
CA GLY A 204 8.16 2.10 13.52
C GLY A 204 7.69 3.49 13.13
N HIS A 205 7.06 4.21 14.06
CA HIS A 205 6.61 5.59 13.87
C HIS A 205 7.79 6.53 13.61
N PHE A 206 8.83 6.50 14.45
CA PHE A 206 10.04 7.30 14.24
C PHE A 206 10.74 7.00 12.92
N ARG A 207 10.79 5.72 12.52
CA ARG A 207 11.32 5.34 11.21
C ARG A 207 10.56 5.96 10.04
N ARG A 208 9.23 6.11 10.15
CA ARG A 208 8.41 6.76 9.12
C ARG A 208 8.72 8.26 8.99
N TYR A 209 9.17 8.91 10.07
CA TYR A 209 9.67 10.28 10.05
C TYR A 209 11.15 10.39 9.63
N GLY A 210 11.79 9.29 9.26
CA GLY A 210 13.20 9.27 8.86
C GLY A 210 14.19 9.33 10.04
N LEU A 211 13.69 9.31 11.29
CA LEU A 211 14.52 9.46 12.48
C LEU A 211 15.18 8.14 12.89
N ARG A 212 16.52 8.19 13.05
CA ARG A 212 17.35 7.07 13.53
C ARG A 212 17.80 7.35 14.96
N LEU A 213 17.13 6.69 15.90
CA LEU A 213 17.34 6.87 17.34
C LEU A 213 18.12 5.71 17.97
N PHE A 214 18.82 6.01 19.07
CA PHE A 214 19.49 5.02 19.89
C PHE A 214 18.51 4.26 20.78
N GLU A 215 18.69 2.95 20.93
CA GLU A 215 17.73 2.06 21.60
C GLU A 215 17.59 2.35 23.11
N ALA A 216 18.66 2.81 23.77
CA ALA A 216 18.60 3.17 25.19
C ALA A 216 17.81 4.47 25.45
N ILE A 217 17.88 5.45 24.54
CA ILE A 217 17.18 6.75 24.67
C ILE A 217 15.66 6.54 24.50
N LEU A 218 15.26 5.65 23.59
CA LEU A 218 13.85 5.28 23.43
C LEU A 218 13.28 4.56 24.65
N GLN A 219 14.11 3.77 25.34
CA GLN A 219 13.70 3.06 26.55
C GLN A 219 13.54 4.03 27.73
N SER A 220 14.46 4.98 27.92
CA SER A 220 14.37 5.99 28.97
C SER A 220 13.17 6.92 28.80
N SER A 221 12.89 7.38 27.58
CA SER A 221 11.70 8.20 27.27
C SER A 221 10.38 7.43 27.49
N ALA A 222 10.32 6.17 27.04
CA ALA A 222 9.12 5.34 27.23
C ALA A 222 8.84 5.02 28.70
N ASP A 223 9.89 4.85 29.52
CA ASP A 223 9.77 4.58 30.95
C ASP A 223 9.41 5.85 31.74
N GLY A 224 9.89 7.03 31.33
CA GLY A 224 9.46 8.32 31.89
C GLY A 224 7.96 8.61 31.71
N ILE A 225 7.36 8.14 30.62
CA ILE A 225 5.93 8.35 30.31
C ILE A 225 5.00 7.38 31.06
N LYS A 226 5.51 6.25 31.59
CA LYS A 226 4.69 5.29 32.37
C LYS A 226 4.09 5.88 33.64
N PHE A 227 4.61 7.01 34.13
CA PHE A 227 4.11 7.70 35.33
C PHE A 227 2.95 8.68 35.08
N LEU A 228 2.53 8.91 33.82
CA LEU A 228 1.55 9.94 33.47
C LEU A 228 0.29 9.41 32.76
N VAL A 229 -0.10 8.14 32.99
CA VAL A 229 -1.45 7.68 32.62
C VAL A 229 -2.36 7.86 33.83
N PRO A 230 -3.35 8.77 33.82
CA PRO A 230 -4.35 8.82 34.88
C PRO A 230 -5.21 7.57 34.78
N THR A 231 -5.14 6.72 35.80
CA THR A 231 -6.05 5.58 35.99
C THR A 231 -7.45 6.13 36.29
N THR A 232 -8.22 6.45 35.26
CA THR A 232 -9.66 6.73 35.43
C THR A 232 -10.40 5.40 35.63
N CYS A 233 -10.36 4.86 36.84
CA CYS A 233 -11.35 3.92 37.33
C CYS A 233 -12.15 4.62 38.43
N GLY A 234 -13.32 5.12 38.05
CA GLY A 234 -14.25 5.83 38.92
C GLY A 234 -14.77 4.95 40.04
N THR A 235 -14.65 5.47 41.25
CA THR A 235 -15.33 5.04 42.47
C THR A 235 -16.83 5.33 42.31
N VAL A 236 -17.67 4.30 42.29
CA VAL A 236 -19.11 4.45 42.48
C VAL A 236 -19.41 4.13 43.94
N THR A 237 -19.51 5.20 44.73
CA THR A 237 -19.97 5.18 46.13
C THR A 237 -21.49 5.01 46.12
N GLY A 238 -21.98 3.79 46.29
CA GLY A 238 -23.40 3.50 46.53
C GLY A 238 -23.70 3.55 48.02
N ILE A 239 -24.19 4.69 48.51
CA ILE A 239 -24.81 4.83 49.83
C ILE A 239 -26.27 4.37 49.68
N THR A 240 -26.62 3.23 50.26
CA THR A 240 -28.02 2.80 50.39
C THR A 240 -28.44 3.01 51.85
N SER A 241 -29.11 4.12 52.11
CA SER A 241 -29.88 4.35 53.33
C SER A 241 -31.20 3.58 53.24
N LEU A 242 -31.41 2.63 54.14
CA LEU A 242 -32.72 2.01 54.38
C LEU A 242 -33.07 2.22 55.86
N SER A 243 -33.86 3.27 56.09
CA SER A 243 -34.58 3.52 57.33
C SER A 243 -36.07 3.27 57.09
N GLY A 244 -36.71 2.46 57.92
CA GLY A 244 -38.16 2.49 58.04
C GLY A 244 -38.82 1.22 58.56
N GLY A 245 -39.17 1.22 59.84
CA GLY A 245 -40.48 0.71 60.29
C GLY A 245 -40.50 -0.62 61.02
N GLY A 246 -40.20 -0.59 62.33
CA GLY A 246 -40.74 -1.55 63.30
C GLY A 246 -42.01 -0.99 63.93
N LEU A 247 -42.99 -1.88 64.11
CA LEU A 247 -44.16 -1.73 64.99
C LEU A 247 -43.76 -1.67 66.47
#